data_AF-A0A645HP85-F1
#
_entry.id   AF-A0A645HP85-F1
#
_cell.length_a   1.000
_cell.length_b   1.000
_cell.length_c   1.000
_cell.angle_alpha   90.00
_cell.angle_beta   90.00
_cell.angle_gamma   90.00
#
_symmetry.space_group_name_H-M   'P 1'
#
loop_
_entity.id
_entity.type
_entity.pdbx_description
1 polymer ?
#
loop_
_entity_poly.entity_id
_entity_poly.type
_entity_poly.pdbx_seq_one_letter_code
_entity_poly.pdbx_strand_id
1 'polypeptide(L)'
;MIFSLAVGASTVAFIYSWPWEKANPEWKPNFRLVALCGEKKEACGISYGELAAAKAKGEISGLEPTDAAGEFEEPQNWLKWSRNDGVYEVKASSWHFQTSIRYKIEQDAPVLVAVQDVDVAKAFIYGMGAAMFLVIGLNLRRLRH
;
A
#
# COMPACT_ATOMS: atom_id res chain seq x y z
N MET A 1 -10.32 -17.12 22.86
CA MET A 1 -9.02 -17.29 22.17
C MET A 1 -9.15 -17.75 20.72
N ILE A 2 -9.84 -18.86 20.42
CA ILE A 2 -9.97 -19.37 19.02
C ILE A 2 -10.63 -18.35 18.08
N PHE A 3 -11.72 -17.70 18.51
CA PHE A 3 -12.38 -16.68 17.70
C PHE A 3 -11.45 -15.51 17.36
N SER A 4 -10.77 -14.92 18.35
CA SER A 4 -9.82 -13.81 18.15
C SER A 4 -8.69 -14.17 17.20
N LEU A 5 -8.14 -15.39 17.30
CA LEU A 5 -7.13 -15.90 16.37
C LEU A 5 -7.68 -16.03 14.94
N ALA A 6 -8.90 -16.55 14.80
CA ALA A 6 -9.56 -16.68 13.50
C ALA A 6 -9.86 -15.30 12.87
N VAL A 7 -10.23 -14.29 13.67
CA VAL A 7 -10.40 -12.91 13.19
C VAL A 7 -9.09 -12.34 12.69
N GLY A 8 -8.00 -12.48 13.46
CA GLY A 8 -6.68 -11.99 13.07
C GLY A 8 -6.20 -12.62 11.75
N ALA A 9 -6.25 -13.95 11.66
CA ALA A 9 -5.83 -14.67 10.46
C ALA A 9 -6.67 -14.30 9.24
N SER A 10 -8.00 -14.21 9.40
CA SER A 10 -8.90 -13.86 8.29
C SER A 10 -8.71 -12.41 7.84
N THR A 11 -8.55 -11.48 8.78
CA THR A 11 -8.28 -10.06 8.47
C THR A 11 -7.00 -9.92 7.65
N VAL A 12 -5.91 -10.57 8.08
CA VAL A 12 -4.64 -10.56 7.33
C VAL A 12 -4.84 -11.16 5.94
N ALA A 13 -5.54 -12.28 5.82
CA ALA A 13 -5.84 -12.88 4.52
C ALA A 13 -6.59 -11.91 3.59
N PHE A 14 -7.60 -11.20 4.10
CA PHE A 14 -8.32 -10.18 3.32
C PHE A 14 -7.45 -9.00 2.90
N ILE A 15 -6.58 -8.51 3.79
CA ILE A 15 -5.62 -7.43 3.47
C ILE A 15 -4.71 -7.86 2.31
N TYR A 16 -4.17 -9.08 2.35
CA TYR A 16 -3.30 -9.59 1.29
C TYR A 16 -4.06 -9.89 0.00
N SER A 17 -5.30 -10.36 0.09
CA SER A 17 -6.14 -10.67 -1.07
C SER A 17 -6.88 -9.45 -1.62
N TRP A 18 -6.62 -8.25 -1.10
CA TRP A 18 -7.35 -7.06 -1.52
C TRP A 18 -7.15 -6.84 -3.02
N PRO A 19 -8.21 -6.59 -3.78
CA PRO A 19 -8.09 -6.52 -5.23
C PRO A 19 -7.23 -5.32 -5.64
N TRP A 20 -6.42 -5.54 -6.68
CA TRP A 20 -5.72 -4.48 -7.37
C TRP A 20 -6.65 -3.86 -8.42
N GLU A 21 -6.82 -2.55 -8.35
CA GLU A 21 -7.49 -1.76 -9.37
C GLU A 21 -6.53 -1.48 -10.53
N LYS A 22 -6.82 -2.07 -11.70
CA LYS A 22 -5.97 -1.99 -12.90
C LYS A 22 -6.67 -1.43 -14.14
N ALA A 23 -8.00 -1.35 -14.12
CA ALA A 23 -8.78 -1.05 -15.33
C ALA A 23 -8.66 0.43 -15.74
N ASN A 24 -8.70 1.35 -14.78
CA ASN A 24 -8.46 2.78 -14.95
C ASN A 24 -8.00 3.37 -13.62
N PRO A 25 -6.77 3.09 -13.17
CA PRO A 25 -6.33 3.58 -11.88
C PRO A 25 -6.17 5.11 -11.94
N GLU A 26 -6.93 5.82 -11.11
CA GLU A 26 -6.83 7.28 -11.00
C GLU A 26 -5.81 7.69 -9.93
N TRP A 27 -4.99 8.69 -10.24
CA TRP A 27 -4.11 9.28 -9.25
C TRP A 27 -4.92 10.05 -8.20
N LYS A 28 -4.89 9.59 -6.96
CA LYS A 28 -5.38 10.38 -5.82
C LYS A 28 -4.26 11.32 -5.32
N PRO A 29 -4.58 12.55 -4.90
CA PRO A 29 -3.57 13.51 -4.40
C PRO A 29 -2.71 12.95 -3.26
N ASN A 30 -3.29 12.11 -2.41
CA ASN A 30 -2.64 11.54 -1.23
C ASN A 30 -1.72 10.35 -1.52
N PHE A 31 -1.68 9.85 -2.77
CA PHE A 31 -0.79 8.74 -3.11
C PHE A 31 0.66 9.17 -2.95
N ARG A 32 1.42 8.35 -2.22
CA ARG A 32 2.83 8.59 -1.94
C ARG A 32 3.69 8.00 -3.04
N LEU A 33 4.55 8.82 -3.59
CA LEU A 33 5.60 8.48 -4.54
C LEU A 33 6.94 8.49 -3.82
N VAL A 34 7.90 7.73 -4.35
CA VAL A 34 9.30 7.89 -3.99
C VAL A 34 9.99 8.75 -5.03
N ALA A 35 10.79 9.72 -4.57
CA ALA A 35 11.56 10.63 -5.40
C ALA A 35 12.95 10.85 -4.78
N LEU A 36 13.83 11.56 -5.49
CA LEU A 36 15.12 12.02 -4.97
C LEU A 36 15.00 13.49 -4.55
N CYS A 37 15.13 13.79 -3.26
CA CYS A 37 15.07 15.16 -2.75
C CYS A 37 16.46 15.71 -2.40
N GLY A 38 16.59 17.04 -2.52
CA GLY A 38 17.75 17.81 -2.07
C GLY A 38 19.04 17.57 -2.86
N GLU A 39 20.10 18.27 -2.47
CA GLU A 39 21.41 18.20 -3.15
C GLU A 39 22.07 16.82 -3.03
N LYS A 40 21.79 16.12 -1.93
CA LYS A 40 22.33 14.77 -1.65
C LYS A 40 21.63 13.66 -2.41
N LYS A 41 20.53 13.96 -3.13
CA LYS A 41 19.73 12.98 -3.87
C LYS A 41 19.35 11.80 -2.96
N GLU A 42 18.76 12.12 -1.81
CA GLU A 42 18.28 11.11 -0.87
C GLU A 42 16.85 10.72 -1.25
N ALA A 43 16.50 9.45 -1.04
CA ALA A 43 15.13 8.97 -1.29
C ALA A 43 14.16 9.66 -0.31
N CYS A 44 13.14 10.30 -0.85
CA CYS A 44 12.12 11.02 -0.10
C CYS A 44 10.73 10.63 -0.58
N GLY A 45 9.75 10.82 0.30
CA GLY A 45 8.35 10.58 -0.01
C GLY A 45 7.68 11.88 -0.40
N ILE A 46 6.94 11.87 -1.49
CA ILE A 46 6.13 13.02 -1.91
C ILE A 46 4.72 12.58 -2.28
N SER A 47 3.73 13.42 -1.99
CA SER A 47 2.38 13.16 -2.44
C SER A 47 2.23 13.52 -3.92
N TYR A 48 1.45 12.76 -4.67
CA TYR A 48 1.20 13.05 -6.09
C TYR A 48 0.63 14.46 -6.29
N GLY A 49 -0.22 14.93 -5.38
CA GLY A 49 -0.78 16.29 -5.42
C GLY A 49 0.27 17.40 -5.30
N GLU A 50 1.38 17.15 -4.61
CA GLU A 50 2.47 18.12 -4.40
C GLU A 50 3.59 18.00 -5.44
N LEU A 51 3.60 16.93 -6.25
CA LEU A 51 4.66 16.62 -7.19
C LEU A 51 4.99 17.77 -8.15
N ALA A 52 3.96 18.35 -8.77
CA ALA A 52 4.16 19.43 -9.74
C ALA A 52 4.75 20.69 -9.09
N ALA A 53 4.30 21.02 -7.88
CA ALA A 53 4.80 22.17 -7.13
C ALA A 53 6.25 21.97 -6.68
N ALA A 54 6.57 20.79 -6.15
CA ALA A 54 7.93 20.47 -5.69
C ALA A 54 8.93 20.37 -6.85
N LYS A 55 8.51 19.86 -8.02
CA LYS A 55 9.31 19.90 -9.25
C LYS A 55 9.55 21.33 -9.71
N ALA A 56 8.54 22.20 -9.69
CA ALA A 56 8.69 23.60 -10.06
C ALA A 56 9.60 24.39 -9.09
N LYS A 57 9.62 24.03 -7.81
CA LYS A 57 10.51 24.62 -6.80
C LYS A 57 11.93 24.07 -6.82
N GLY A 58 12.21 23.03 -7.61
CA GLY A 58 13.52 22.34 -7.61
C GLY A 58 13.81 21.56 -6.33
N GLU A 59 12.78 21.24 -5.53
CA GLU A 59 12.93 20.44 -4.30
C GLU A 59 13.21 18.96 -4.62
N ILE A 60 12.77 18.52 -5.82
CA ILE A 60 13.00 17.19 -6.36
C ILE A 60 14.10 17.24 -7.42
N SER A 61 15.13 16.43 -7.21
CA SER A 61 16.25 16.23 -8.15
C SER A 61 15.97 15.17 -9.22
N GLY A 62 15.01 14.26 -8.97
CA GLY A 62 14.56 13.26 -9.93
C GLY A 62 13.48 12.33 -9.37
N LEU A 63 12.79 11.58 -10.23
CA LEU A 63 11.75 10.62 -9.84
C LEU A 63 12.25 9.18 -9.69
N GLU A 64 13.50 8.91 -10.07
CA GLU A 64 14.11 7.59 -9.97
C GLU A 64 15.04 7.53 -8.75
N PRO A 65 14.66 6.82 -7.66
CA PRO A 65 15.57 6.57 -6.54
C PRO A 65 16.81 5.80 -7.01
N THR A 66 17.95 6.07 -6.38
CA THR A 66 19.21 5.36 -6.64
C THR A 66 19.10 3.88 -6.26
N ASP A 67 18.40 3.59 -5.16
CA ASP A 67 18.22 2.24 -4.65
C ASP A 67 16.99 1.56 -5.27
N ALA A 68 17.19 0.31 -5.72
CA ALA A 68 16.12 -0.50 -6.29
C ALA A 68 15.02 -0.84 -5.27
N ALA A 69 15.31 -0.83 -3.97
CA ALA A 69 14.32 -0.98 -2.92
C ALA A 69 14.79 -0.27 -1.65
N GLY A 70 13.84 0.17 -0.83
CA GLY A 70 14.13 0.78 0.45
C GLY A 70 12.88 1.03 1.27
N GLU A 71 13.08 1.50 2.48
CA GLU A 71 12.01 1.92 3.38
C GLU A 71 12.51 3.05 4.28
N PHE A 72 11.61 3.98 4.61
CA PHE A 72 11.85 4.98 5.65
C PHE A 72 10.56 5.33 6.36
N GLU A 73 10.71 5.84 7.57
CA GLU A 73 9.63 6.33 8.41
C GLU A 73 9.31 7.78 8.04
N GLU A 74 8.04 8.04 7.77
CA GLU A 74 7.46 9.38 7.66
C GLU A 74 6.72 9.70 8.95
N PRO A 75 6.48 11.00 9.28
CA PRO A 75 5.84 11.37 10.55
C PRO A 75 4.46 10.75 10.84
N GLN A 76 3.77 10.20 9.83
CA GLN A 76 2.42 9.63 9.95
C GLN A 76 2.32 8.17 9.48
N ASN A 77 3.35 7.63 8.84
CA ASN A 77 3.30 6.37 8.11
C ASN A 77 4.70 5.87 7.75
N TRP A 78 4.78 4.62 7.31
CA TRP A 78 5.97 4.04 6.70
C TRP A 78 5.82 4.08 5.19
N LEU A 79 6.89 4.46 4.50
CA LEU A 79 6.98 4.35 3.05
C LEU A 79 8.00 3.29 2.68
N LYS A 80 7.57 2.32 1.90
CA LYS A 80 8.42 1.25 1.35
C LYS A 80 8.32 1.26 -0.16
N TRP A 81 9.43 1.14 -0.86
CA TRP A 81 9.42 1.01 -2.32
C TRP A 81 10.25 -0.17 -2.79
N SER A 82 9.91 -0.66 -3.97
CA SER A 82 10.72 -1.59 -4.74
C SER A 82 10.53 -1.33 -6.23
N ARG A 83 11.57 -1.56 -7.02
CA ARG A 83 11.59 -1.43 -8.47
C ARG A 83 11.85 -2.79 -9.08
N ASN A 84 10.88 -3.31 -9.83
CA ASN A 84 10.99 -4.57 -10.57
C ASN A 84 10.58 -4.33 -12.02
N ASP A 85 11.44 -4.72 -12.97
CA ASP A 85 11.17 -4.60 -14.42
C ASP A 85 10.69 -3.20 -14.87
N GLY A 86 11.25 -2.14 -14.28
CA GLY A 86 10.87 -0.75 -14.57
C GLY A 86 9.54 -0.30 -13.97
N VAL A 87 8.87 -1.14 -13.18
CA VAL A 87 7.68 -0.79 -12.39
C VAL A 87 8.09 -0.53 -10.95
N TYR A 88 7.70 0.63 -10.43
CA TYR A 88 7.81 0.98 -9.03
C TYR A 88 6.58 0.49 -8.29
N GLU A 89 6.77 -0.31 -7.26
CA GLU A 89 5.76 -0.61 -6.26
C GLU A 89 6.09 0.18 -4.99
N VAL A 90 5.24 1.13 -4.66
CA VAL A 90 5.36 1.97 -3.46
C VAL A 90 4.20 1.68 -2.53
N LYS A 91 4.52 1.35 -1.29
CA LYS A 91 3.59 1.02 -0.24
C LYS A 91 3.70 2.06 0.88
N ALA A 92 2.62 2.79 1.09
CA ALA A 92 2.42 3.64 2.26
C ALA A 92 1.55 2.88 3.26
N SER A 93 2.03 2.70 4.49
CA SER A 93 1.28 1.97 5.52
C SER A 93 1.40 2.59 6.89
N SER A 94 0.30 2.56 7.64
CA SER A 94 0.24 2.89 9.06
C SER A 94 -0.63 1.85 9.77
N TRP A 95 -0.87 2.03 11.07
CA TRP A 95 -1.67 1.09 11.87
C TRP A 95 -3.12 0.95 11.38
N HIS A 96 -3.67 1.97 10.70
CA HIS A 96 -5.07 2.02 10.27
C HIS A 96 -5.27 2.10 8.75
N PHE A 97 -4.22 2.16 7.94
CA PHE A 97 -4.33 2.21 6.48
C PHE A 97 -3.14 1.55 5.80
N GLN A 98 -3.37 1.04 4.60
CA GLN A 98 -2.33 0.53 3.74
C GLN A 98 -2.70 0.80 2.29
N THR A 99 -1.91 1.63 1.61
CA THR A 99 -2.09 1.94 0.19
C THR A 99 -0.82 1.52 -0.55
N SER A 100 -0.97 0.64 -1.53
CA SER A 100 0.12 0.22 -2.42
C SER A 100 -0.19 0.68 -3.83
N ILE A 101 0.74 1.39 -4.46
CA ILE A 101 0.62 1.84 -5.83
C ILE A 101 1.71 1.19 -6.66
N ARG A 102 1.38 0.87 -7.91
CA ARG A 102 2.32 0.46 -8.94
C ARG A 102 2.30 1.49 -10.05
N TYR A 103 3.46 2.06 -10.37
CA TYR A 103 3.58 3.04 -11.44
C TYR A 103 4.87 2.82 -12.25
N LYS A 104 4.88 3.35 -13.47
CA LYS A 104 6.07 3.47 -14.30
C LYS A 104 6.44 4.94 -14.42
N ILE A 105 7.69 5.23 -14.74
CA ILE A 105 8.11 6.58 -15.09
C ILE A 105 8.27 6.63 -16.59
N GLU A 106 7.43 7.44 -17.24
CA GLU A 106 7.47 7.67 -18.68
C GLU A 106 7.64 9.16 -18.92
N GLN A 107 8.65 9.56 -19.70
CA GLN A 107 8.94 10.96 -20.00
C GLN A 107 9.03 11.85 -18.73
N ASP A 108 9.63 11.32 -17.65
CA ASP A 108 9.78 12.03 -16.37
C ASP A 108 8.44 12.40 -15.70
N ALA A 109 7.40 11.59 -15.96
CA ALA A 109 6.10 11.63 -15.29
C ALA A 109 5.69 10.23 -14.81
N PRO A 110 5.09 10.10 -13.61
CA PRO A 110 4.64 8.80 -13.11
C PRO A 110 3.30 8.41 -13.73
N VAL A 111 3.28 7.27 -14.42
CA VAL A 111 2.09 6.65 -15.03
C VAL A 111 1.61 5.52 -14.14
N LEU A 112 0.40 5.65 -13.61
CA LEU A 112 -0.20 4.67 -12.69
C LEU A 112 -0.60 3.40 -13.43
N VAL A 113 -0.20 2.25 -12.90
CA VAL A 113 -0.45 0.92 -13.48
C VAL A 113 -1.46 0.15 -12.65
N ALA A 114 -1.34 0.22 -11.32
CA ALA A 114 -2.28 -0.44 -10.43
C ALA A 114 -2.32 0.24 -9.06
N VAL A 115 -3.46 0.17 -8.40
CA VAL A 115 -3.64 0.64 -7.02
C VAL A 115 -4.23 -0.48 -6.19
N GLN A 116 -3.76 -0.61 -4.96
CA GLN A 116 -4.37 -1.41 -3.92
C GLN A 116 -4.53 -0.53 -2.68
N ASP A 117 -5.74 0.00 -2.52
CA ASP A 117 -6.11 0.86 -1.39
C ASP A 117 -6.88 0.02 -0.38
N VAL A 118 -6.19 -0.47 0.65
CA VAL A 118 -6.75 -1.41 1.61
C VAL A 118 -7.51 -0.65 2.69
N ASP A 119 -8.82 -0.86 2.71
CA ASP A 119 -9.68 -0.44 3.81
C ASP A 119 -9.54 -1.46 4.96
N VAL A 120 -8.64 -1.16 5.90
CA VAL A 120 -8.33 -2.04 7.05
C VAL A 120 -9.57 -2.29 7.90
N ALA A 121 -10.44 -1.30 8.06
CA ALA A 121 -11.67 -1.45 8.82
C ALA A 121 -12.63 -2.45 8.14
N LYS A 122 -12.83 -2.32 6.83
CA LYS A 122 -13.64 -3.27 6.06
C LYS A 122 -13.02 -4.66 6.02
N ALA A 123 -11.70 -4.78 5.87
CA ALA A 123 -11.00 -6.06 5.97
C ALA A 123 -11.20 -6.73 7.33
N PHE A 124 -11.18 -5.95 8.42
CA PHE A 124 -11.47 -6.45 9.77
C PHE A 124 -12.91 -6.93 9.92
N ILE A 125 -13.89 -6.19 9.38
CA ILE A 125 -15.31 -6.60 9.37
C ILE A 125 -15.49 -7.93 8.61
N TYR A 126 -14.85 -8.07 7.44
CA TYR A 126 -14.85 -9.34 6.70
C TYR A 126 -14.16 -10.46 7.49
N GLY A 127 -13.06 -10.15 8.17
CA GLY A 127 -12.37 -11.06 9.07
C GLY A 127 -13.25 -11.56 10.22
N MET A 128 -14.06 -10.68 10.83
CA MET A 128 -15.04 -11.05 11.85
C MET A 128 -16.10 -12.01 11.31
N GLY A 129 -16.67 -11.71 10.14
CA GLY A 129 -17.66 -12.56 9.48
C GLY A 129 -17.10 -13.95 9.20
N ALA A 130 -15.91 -14.03 8.57
CA ALA A 130 -15.23 -15.28 8.27
C ALA A 130 -14.93 -16.10 9.54
N ALA A 131 -14.43 -15.45 10.60
CA ALA A 131 -14.17 -16.09 11.88
C ALA A 131 -15.44 -16.69 12.51
N MET A 132 -16.57 -16.01 12.36
CA MET A 132 -17.86 -16.51 12.84
C MET A 132 -18.24 -17.81 12.13
N PHE A 133 -18.15 -17.85 10.79
CA PHE A 133 -18.41 -19.06 10.01
C PHE A 133 -17.45 -20.21 10.36
N LEU A 134 -16.16 -19.92 10.56
CA LEU A 134 -15.17 -20.92 10.97
C LEU A 134 -15.51 -21.53 12.34
N VAL A 135 -15.85 -20.70 13.33
CA VAL A 135 -16.20 -21.18 14.67
C VAL A 135 -17.51 -21.96 14.65
N ILE A 136 -18.53 -21.52 13.90
CA ILE A 136 -19.77 -22.27 13.72
C ILE A 136 -19.48 -23.64 13.08
N GLY A 137 -18.69 -23.67 12.00
CA GLY A 137 -18.31 -24.91 11.33
C GLY A 137 -17.55 -25.89 12.24
N LEU A 138 -16.64 -25.38 13.07
CA LEU A 138 -15.91 -26.19 14.07
C LEU A 138 -16.86 -26.78 15.12
N ASN A 139 -17.81 -25.99 15.62
CA ASN A 139 -18.79 -26.47 16.60
C ASN A 139 -19.75 -27.50 15.99
N LEU A 140 -20.26 -27.27 14.77
CA LEU A 140 -21.09 -28.23 14.06
C LEU A 140 -20.35 -29.56 13.79
N ARG A 141 -19.06 -29.50 13.45
CA ARG A 141 -18.23 -30.70 13.32
C ARG A 141 -18.10 -31.44 14.65
N ARG A 142 -17.92 -30.71 15.75
CA ARG A 142 -17.83 -31.29 17.09
C ARG A 142 -19.12 -31.99 17.53
N LEU A 143 -20.28 -31.50 17.09
CA LEU A 143 -21.58 -32.11 17.40
C LEU A 143 -21.91 -33.35 16.55
N ARG A 144 -21.15 -33.62 15.47
CA ARG A 144 -21.30 -34.84 14.64
C ARG A 144 -20.48 -36.02 15.15
N HIS A 145 -19.63 -35.81 16.17
CA HIS A 145 -18.85 -36.82 16.86
C HIS A 145 -19.38 -36.99 18.29
#